data_AF-A0A1T4WL64-F1
#
_entry.id   AF-A0A1T4WL64-F1
#
_cell.length_a   1.000
_cell.length_b   1.000
_cell.length_c   1.000
_cell.angle_alpha   90.00
_cell.angle_beta   90.00
_cell.angle_gamma   90.00
#
_symmetry.space_group_name_H-M   'P 1'
#
loop_
_entity.id
_entity.type
_entity.pdbx_description
1 polymer ?
#
loop_
_entity_poly.entity_id
_entity_poly.type
_entity_poly.pdbx_seq_one_letter_code
_entity_poly.pdbx_strand_id
1 'polypeptide(L)'
;MLGKLWKKLSTPPSSQVGKRNLERAWRAQIRGDMDKAREYNNAAAQAFLSMLDHDKTNGKRTFPARLAAAGITLLRTGNAQDAAPLLREAIQRQNVLFAAYPWAGLAFAHQGEQKTALEYWNNFSAIQAKQPVLGKIVQAQCIELQSDEISLAEAATAIEQGILQQDLADHREGKQFWLLDKL
;
A
#
# COMPACT_ATOMS: atom_id res chain seq x y z
N MET A 1 -5.92 -24.19 -47.26
CA MET A 1 -6.69 -23.70 -46.10
C MET A 1 -5.73 -23.37 -44.96
N LEU A 2 -5.17 -22.16 -44.93
CA LEU A 2 -4.33 -21.67 -43.83
C LEU A 2 -5.10 -20.56 -43.11
N GLY A 3 -6.03 -20.97 -42.24
CA GLY A 3 -6.77 -20.07 -41.36
C GLY A 3 -5.82 -19.51 -40.31
N LYS A 4 -5.37 -18.28 -40.52
CA LYS A 4 -4.47 -17.55 -39.63
C LYS A 4 -5.10 -17.41 -38.24
N LEU A 5 -4.56 -18.15 -37.27
CA LEU A 5 -4.71 -17.95 -35.82
C LEU A 5 -4.05 -16.61 -35.44
N TRP A 6 -4.71 -15.49 -35.71
CA TRP A 6 -4.36 -14.22 -35.07
C TRP A 6 -4.87 -14.31 -33.64
N LYS A 7 -4.00 -14.72 -32.70
CA LYS A 7 -4.22 -14.42 -31.28
C LYS A 7 -4.37 -12.90 -31.18
N LYS A 8 -5.59 -12.41 -30.96
CA LYS A 8 -5.82 -11.01 -30.58
C LYS A 8 -4.93 -10.75 -29.37
N LEU A 9 -3.90 -9.92 -29.53
CA LEU A 9 -3.14 -9.38 -28.41
C LEU A 9 -4.13 -8.53 -27.61
N SER A 10 -4.79 -9.14 -26.62
CA SER A 10 -5.68 -8.42 -25.73
C SER A 10 -4.84 -7.59 -24.78
N THR A 11 -5.12 -6.28 -24.71
CA THR A 11 -4.55 -5.40 -23.69
C THR A 11 -4.81 -6.01 -22.31
N PRO A 12 -3.78 -6.15 -21.45
CA PRO A 12 -3.97 -6.71 -20.12
C PRO A 12 -5.00 -5.89 -19.31
N PRO A 13 -5.78 -6.51 -18.42
CA PRO A 13 -6.67 -5.79 -17.52
C PRO A 13 -5.90 -4.78 -16.66
N SER A 14 -6.51 -3.64 -16.35
CA SER A 14 -5.87 -2.57 -15.56
C SER A 14 -5.39 -3.05 -14.19
N SER A 15 -6.05 -4.02 -13.56
CA SER A 15 -5.59 -4.65 -12.31
C SER A 15 -4.24 -5.36 -12.46
N GLN A 16 -4.01 -6.05 -13.58
CA GLN A 16 -2.73 -6.72 -13.84
C GLN A 16 -1.62 -5.71 -14.16
N VAL A 17 -1.96 -4.62 -14.86
CA VAL A 17 -1.03 -3.51 -15.11
C VAL A 17 -0.63 -2.85 -13.78
N GLY A 18 -1.61 -2.56 -12.92
CA GLY A 18 -1.40 -2.00 -11.58
C GLY A 18 -0.51 -2.89 -10.72
N LYS A 19 -0.80 -4.20 -10.65
CA LYS A 19 0.01 -5.18 -9.93
C LYS A 19 1.47 -5.20 -10.39
N ARG A 20 1.71 -5.26 -11.71
CA ARG A 20 3.07 -5.31 -12.28
C ARG A 20 3.85 -4.03 -11.99
N ASN A 21 3.21 -2.86 -12.11
CA ASN A 21 3.87 -1.60 -11.81
C ASN A 21 4.13 -1.43 -10.32
N LEU A 22 3.23 -1.88 -9.45
CA LEU A 22 3.48 -1.90 -8.00
C LEU A 22 4.69 -2.78 -7.62
N GLU A 23 4.80 -3.97 -8.21
CA GLU A 23 5.96 -4.85 -8.03
C GLU A 23 7.26 -4.19 -8.53
N ARG A 24 7.22 -3.53 -9.70
CA ARG A 24 8.37 -2.79 -10.23
C ARG A 24 8.75 -1.60 -9.36
N ALA A 25 7.78 -0.88 -8.82
CA ALA A 25 7.99 0.22 -7.90
C ALA A 25 8.70 -0.26 -6.63
N TRP A 26 8.19 -1.34 -6.02
CA TRP A 26 8.83 -1.97 -4.87
C TRP A 26 10.27 -2.39 -5.17
N ARG A 27 10.51 -3.11 -6.28
CA ARG A 27 11.88 -3.50 -6.67
C ARG A 27 12.81 -2.32 -6.92
N ALA A 28 12.32 -1.24 -7.51
CA ALA A 28 13.11 -0.02 -7.72
C ALA A 28 13.46 0.63 -6.38
N GLN A 29 12.50 0.72 -5.45
CA GLN A 29 12.70 1.24 -4.10
C GLN A 29 13.75 0.42 -3.32
N ILE A 30 13.70 -0.91 -3.39
CA ILE A 30 14.70 -1.81 -2.79
C ILE A 30 16.11 -1.57 -3.33
N ARG A 31 16.24 -1.22 -4.61
CA ARG A 31 17.54 -0.88 -5.24
C ARG A 31 17.98 0.57 -5.01
N GLY A 32 17.18 1.37 -4.31
CA GLY A 32 17.44 2.80 -4.11
C GLY A 32 17.15 3.69 -5.32
N ASP A 33 16.51 3.15 -6.37
CA ASP A 33 16.13 3.90 -7.57
C ASP A 33 14.77 4.58 -7.36
N MET A 34 14.79 5.69 -6.61
CA MET A 34 13.57 6.37 -6.16
C MET A 34 12.82 7.07 -7.30
N ASP A 35 13.51 7.51 -8.35
CA ASP A 35 12.89 8.11 -9.53
C ASP A 35 12.06 7.06 -10.29
N LYS A 36 12.62 5.86 -10.53
CA LYS A 36 11.85 4.76 -11.12
C LYS A 36 10.76 4.25 -10.19
N ALA A 37 11.01 4.21 -8.88
CA ALA A 37 9.98 3.83 -7.92
C ALA A 37 8.76 4.77 -8.03
N ARG A 38 9.00 6.08 -8.13
CA ARG A 38 7.95 7.09 -8.32
C ARG A 38 7.23 6.94 -9.65
N GLU A 39 7.96 6.76 -10.75
CA GLU A 39 7.38 6.51 -12.08
C GLU A 39 6.43 5.30 -12.06
N TYR A 40 6.89 4.18 -11.49
CA TYR A 40 6.08 2.97 -11.42
C TYR A 40 4.90 3.10 -10.43
N ASN A 41 5.06 3.79 -9.30
CA ASN A 41 3.93 4.05 -8.39
C ASN A 41 2.86 4.91 -9.06
N ASN A 42 3.24 5.94 -9.83
CA ASN A 42 2.30 6.76 -10.63
C ASN A 42 1.54 5.90 -11.63
N ALA A 43 2.24 5.07 -12.41
CA ALA A 43 1.62 4.18 -13.38
C ALA A 43 0.71 3.13 -12.72
N ALA A 44 1.08 2.63 -11.53
CA ALA A 44 0.25 1.72 -10.76
C ALA A 44 -1.02 2.40 -10.23
N ALA A 45 -0.90 3.61 -9.68
CA ALA A 45 -2.03 4.40 -9.18
C ALA A 45 -3.06 4.66 -10.30
N GLN A 46 -2.61 5.11 -11.48
CA GLN A 46 -3.48 5.33 -12.63
C GLN A 46 -4.21 4.05 -13.07
N ALA A 47 -3.50 2.92 -13.09
CA ALA A 47 -4.08 1.63 -13.48
C ALA A 47 -5.11 1.14 -12.46
N PHE A 48 -4.84 1.29 -11.15
CA PHE A 48 -5.80 0.94 -10.11
C PHE A 48 -7.01 1.87 -10.10
N LEU A 49 -6.84 3.18 -10.29
CA LEU A 49 -7.96 4.11 -10.45
C LEU A 49 -8.85 3.73 -11.64
N SER A 50 -8.24 3.40 -12.79
CA SER A 50 -8.98 2.93 -13.97
C SER A 50 -9.75 1.64 -13.69
N MET A 51 -9.17 0.72 -12.90
CA MET A 51 -9.86 -0.49 -12.45
C MET A 51 -11.02 -0.18 -11.51
N LEU A 52 -10.86 0.73 -10.55
CA LEU A 52 -11.94 1.13 -9.63
C LEU A 52 -13.11 1.77 -10.37
N ASP A 53 -12.82 2.64 -11.34
CA ASP A 53 -13.85 3.26 -12.19
C ASP A 53 -14.58 2.22 -13.05
N HIS A 54 -13.83 1.29 -13.65
CA HIS A 54 -14.43 0.17 -14.39
C HIS A 54 -15.33 -0.71 -13.50
N ASP A 55 -14.88 -1.07 -12.29
CA ASP A 55 -15.69 -1.86 -11.37
C ASP A 55 -16.97 -1.09 -10.99
N LYS A 56 -16.86 0.20 -10.63
CA LYS A 56 -17.98 1.06 -10.27
C LYS A 56 -19.01 1.19 -11.39
N THR A 57 -18.56 1.50 -12.61
CA THR A 57 -19.44 1.67 -13.79
C THR A 57 -20.17 0.38 -14.18
N ASN A 58 -19.59 -0.79 -13.87
CA ASN A 58 -20.20 -2.09 -14.12
C ASN A 58 -20.93 -2.66 -12.89
N GLY A 59 -21.11 -1.89 -11.81
CA GLY A 59 -21.78 -2.34 -10.58
C GLY A 59 -21.05 -3.48 -9.86
N LYS A 60 -19.75 -3.66 -10.12
CA LYS A 60 -18.92 -4.68 -9.50
C LYS A 60 -18.29 -4.13 -8.22
N ARG A 61 -18.18 -4.99 -7.21
CA ARG A 61 -17.48 -4.67 -5.98
C ARG A 61 -16.00 -5.01 -6.13
N THR A 62 -15.12 -4.05 -5.89
CA THR A 62 -13.67 -4.29 -5.88
C THR A 62 -13.24 -5.10 -4.66
N PHE A 63 -12.35 -6.06 -4.89
CA PHE A 63 -11.79 -6.91 -3.85
C PHE A 63 -10.91 -6.11 -2.85
N PRO A 64 -10.95 -6.39 -1.53
CA PRO A 64 -10.24 -5.60 -0.51
C PRO A 64 -8.74 -5.42 -0.75
N ALA A 65 -8.02 -6.46 -1.20
CA ALA A 65 -6.60 -6.32 -1.50
C ALA A 65 -6.31 -5.33 -2.65
N ARG A 66 -7.22 -5.23 -3.63
CA ARG A 66 -7.10 -4.26 -4.74
C ARG A 66 -7.40 -2.84 -4.28
N LEU A 67 -8.33 -2.66 -3.33
CA LEU A 67 -8.56 -1.37 -2.66
C LEU A 67 -7.32 -0.94 -1.87
N ALA A 68 -6.73 -1.86 -1.10
CA ALA A 68 -5.50 -1.58 -0.37
C ALA A 68 -4.35 -1.21 -1.31
N ALA A 69 -4.18 -1.92 -2.43
CA ALA A 69 -3.15 -1.61 -3.42
C ALA A 69 -3.35 -0.23 -4.05
N ALA A 70 -4.59 0.10 -4.43
CA ALA A 70 -4.93 1.42 -4.93
C ALA A 70 -4.57 2.51 -3.92
N GLY A 71 -5.00 2.36 -2.66
CA GLY A 71 -4.71 3.29 -1.58
C GLY A 71 -3.21 3.46 -1.30
N ILE A 72 -2.44 2.37 -1.24
CA ILE A 72 -0.98 2.42 -1.06
C ILE A 72 -0.32 3.18 -2.22
N THR A 73 -0.72 2.91 -3.46
CA THR A 73 -0.13 3.59 -4.62
C THR A 73 -0.47 5.07 -4.64
N LEU A 74 -1.70 5.46 -4.30
CA LEU A 74 -2.10 6.86 -4.18
C LEU A 74 -1.30 7.59 -3.10
N LEU A 75 -1.15 6.97 -1.93
CA LEU A 75 -0.38 7.53 -0.82
C LEU A 75 1.09 7.74 -1.20
N ARG A 76 1.71 6.75 -1.86
CA ARG A 76 3.10 6.84 -2.38
C ARG A 76 3.28 7.92 -3.44
N THR A 77 2.20 8.38 -4.07
CA THR A 77 2.18 9.50 -5.02
C THR A 77 1.78 10.83 -4.39
N GLY A 78 1.64 10.88 -3.06
CA GLY A 78 1.30 12.08 -2.30
C GLY A 78 -0.20 12.36 -2.17
N ASN A 79 -1.08 11.50 -2.70
CA ASN A 79 -2.52 11.68 -2.62
C ASN A 79 -3.10 10.95 -1.40
N ALA A 80 -2.82 11.50 -0.21
CA ALA A 80 -3.31 10.94 1.05
C ALA A 80 -4.83 11.02 1.19
N GLN A 81 -5.46 12.06 0.61
CA GLN A 81 -6.89 12.30 0.69
C GLN A 81 -7.71 11.18 0.05
N ASP A 82 -7.30 10.72 -1.14
CA ASP A 82 -7.98 9.63 -1.83
C ASP A 82 -7.53 8.25 -1.31
N ALA A 83 -6.32 8.14 -0.77
CA ALA A 83 -5.78 6.89 -0.24
C ALA A 83 -6.51 6.43 1.04
N ALA A 84 -6.74 7.34 1.98
CA ALA A 84 -7.31 7.03 3.29
C ALA A 84 -8.68 6.30 3.24
N PRO A 85 -9.69 6.75 2.46
CA PRO A 85 -10.97 6.04 2.38
C PRO A 85 -10.82 4.64 1.78
N LEU A 86 -9.95 4.44 0.79
CA LEU A 86 -9.72 3.12 0.18
C LEU A 86 -9.07 2.15 1.16
N LEU A 87 -8.08 2.61 1.92
CA LEU A 87 -7.40 1.79 2.94
C LEU A 87 -8.33 1.43 4.10
N ARG A 88 -9.11 2.41 4.58
CA ARG A 88 -10.17 2.19 5.57
C ARG A 88 -11.16 1.14 5.08
N GLU A 89 -11.68 1.30 3.87
CA GLU A 89 -12.66 0.39 3.27
C GLU A 89 -12.08 -1.03 3.09
N ALA A 90 -10.82 -1.15 2.66
CA ALA A 90 -10.13 -2.43 2.53
C ALA A 90 -10.06 -3.17 3.88
N ILE A 91 -9.63 -2.47 4.94
CA ILE A 91 -9.50 -3.03 6.29
C ILE A 91 -10.86 -3.42 6.87
N GLN A 92 -11.88 -2.55 6.73
CA GLN A 92 -13.24 -2.82 7.21
C GLN A 92 -13.84 -4.08 6.56
N ARG A 93 -13.54 -4.31 5.28
CA ARG A 93 -14.03 -5.49 4.54
C ARG A 93 -13.21 -6.74 4.79
N GLN A 94 -11.94 -6.59 5.15
CA GLN A 94 -11.03 -7.69 5.40
C GLN A 94 -9.97 -7.28 6.43
N ASN A 95 -10.32 -7.42 7.71
CA ASN A 95 -9.45 -7.07 8.84
C ASN A 95 -8.16 -7.90 8.91
N VAL A 96 -8.09 -9.03 8.19
CA VAL A 96 -6.87 -9.85 8.07
C VAL A 96 -5.81 -9.25 7.12
N LEU A 97 -6.08 -8.12 6.47
CA LEU A 97 -5.08 -7.37 5.70
C LEU A 97 -4.18 -6.55 6.62
N PHE A 98 -3.48 -7.21 7.55
CA PHE A 98 -2.73 -6.56 8.62
C PHE A 98 -1.72 -5.52 8.13
N ALA A 99 -1.04 -5.81 7.02
CA ALA A 99 -0.06 -4.89 6.46
C ALA A 99 -0.67 -3.65 5.80
N ALA A 100 -2.01 -3.54 5.67
CA ALA A 100 -2.68 -2.31 5.25
C ALA A 100 -2.84 -1.28 6.39
N TYR A 101 -2.84 -1.72 7.66
CA TYR A 101 -2.97 -0.84 8.82
C TYR A 101 -1.89 0.26 8.91
N PRO A 102 -0.57 -0.04 8.79
CA PRO A 102 0.44 1.01 8.86
C PRO A 102 0.28 2.05 7.75
N TRP A 103 -0.11 1.63 6.54
CA TRP A 103 -0.42 2.53 5.43
C TRP A 103 -1.68 3.37 5.67
N ALA A 104 -2.73 2.80 6.27
CA ALA A 104 -3.93 3.54 6.65
C ALA A 104 -3.58 4.63 7.67
N GLY A 105 -2.78 4.29 8.69
CA GLY A 105 -2.31 5.25 9.67
C GLY A 105 -1.47 6.37 9.05
N LEU A 106 -0.57 6.05 8.11
CA LEU A 106 0.18 7.06 7.34
C LEU A 106 -0.74 7.98 6.52
N ALA A 107 -1.77 7.43 5.85
CA ALA A 107 -2.71 8.23 5.07
C ALA A 107 -3.45 9.25 5.95
N PHE A 108 -3.86 8.86 7.16
CA PHE A 108 -4.48 9.77 8.13
C PHE A 108 -3.47 10.74 8.75
N ALA A 109 -2.24 10.30 9.02
CA ALA A 109 -1.18 11.17 9.54
C ALA A 109 -0.88 12.32 8.57
N HIS A 110 -0.81 12.04 7.27
CA HIS A 110 -0.62 13.06 6.22
C HIS A 110 -1.79 14.05 6.09
N GLN A 111 -2.96 13.72 6.65
CA GLN A 111 -4.12 14.61 6.75
C GLN A 111 -4.17 15.39 8.07
N GLY A 112 -3.21 15.18 8.98
CA GLY A 112 -3.22 15.76 10.33
C GLY A 112 -4.12 15.04 11.33
N GLU A 113 -4.67 13.88 10.97
CA GLU A 113 -5.65 13.13 11.76
C GLU A 113 -4.96 12.20 12.79
N GLN A 114 -4.25 12.78 13.76
CA GLN A 114 -3.41 12.06 14.73
C GLN A 114 -4.15 10.92 15.46
N LYS A 115 -5.35 11.19 15.97
CA LYS A 115 -6.13 10.19 16.71
C LYS A 115 -6.43 8.96 15.85
N THR A 116 -6.83 9.18 14.60
CA THR A 116 -7.13 8.11 13.65
C THR A 116 -5.87 7.37 13.24
N ALA A 117 -4.75 8.07 13.03
CA ALA A 117 -3.47 7.45 12.72
C ALA A 117 -3.02 6.48 13.83
N LEU A 118 -3.08 6.93 15.09
CA LEU A 118 -2.78 6.11 16.27
C LEU A 118 -3.69 4.89 16.38
N GLU A 119 -4.97 5.00 16.06
CA GLU A 119 -5.90 3.86 16.07
C GLU A 119 -5.41 2.74 15.13
N TYR A 120 -5.07 3.07 13.87
CA TYR A 120 -4.58 2.07 12.91
C TYR A 120 -3.23 1.49 13.31
N TRP A 121 -2.31 2.32 13.80
CA TRP A 121 -0.97 1.88 14.22
C TRP A 121 -1.00 0.99 15.48
N ASN A 122 -1.86 1.30 16.45
CA ASN A 122 -2.07 0.45 17.62
C ASN A 122 -2.72 -0.88 17.23
N ASN A 123 -3.70 -0.86 16.32
CA ASN A 123 -4.31 -2.08 15.80
C ASN A 123 -3.29 -2.96 15.07
N PHE A 124 -2.37 -2.38 14.28
CA PHE A 124 -1.28 -3.12 13.67
C PHE A 124 -0.41 -3.84 14.71
N SER A 125 -0.05 -3.13 15.80
CA SER A 125 0.78 -3.67 16.88
C SER A 125 0.08 -4.80 17.65
N ALA A 126 -1.23 -4.70 17.86
CA ALA A 126 -2.02 -5.69 18.59
C ALA A 126 -2.13 -7.03 17.86
N ILE A 127 -2.11 -7.04 16.53
CA ILE A 127 -2.42 -8.24 15.73
C ILE A 127 -1.16 -9.09 15.43
N GLN A 128 0.01 -8.71 15.96
CA GLN A 128 1.28 -9.43 15.73
C GLN A 128 1.49 -9.75 14.25
N ALA A 129 1.37 -8.74 13.39
CA ALA A 129 1.76 -8.90 11.99
C ALA A 129 3.18 -9.47 11.96
N LYS A 130 3.44 -10.49 11.12
CA LYS A 130 4.73 -11.19 10.97
C LYS A 130 5.82 -10.28 10.34
N GLN A 131 5.94 -9.07 10.87
CA GLN A 131 6.74 -7.93 10.42
C GLN A 131 7.47 -7.35 11.65
N PRO A 132 8.45 -8.08 12.21
CA PRO A 132 9.06 -7.73 13.49
C PRO A 132 9.85 -6.40 13.44
N VAL A 133 10.36 -6.00 12.27
CA VAL A 133 11.07 -4.72 12.11
C VAL A 133 10.07 -3.58 12.20
N LEU A 134 9.02 -3.62 11.37
CA LEU A 134 8.00 -2.58 11.37
C LEU A 134 7.22 -2.53 12.69
N GLY A 135 6.91 -3.68 13.28
CA GLY A 135 6.19 -3.77 14.56
C GLY A 135 6.87 -2.99 15.69
N LYS A 136 8.19 -3.13 15.83
CA LYS A 136 8.97 -2.40 16.84
C LYS A 136 8.95 -0.89 16.59
N ILE A 137 9.09 -0.48 15.33
CA ILE A 137 9.10 0.94 14.95
C ILE A 137 7.73 1.55 15.23
N VAL A 138 6.65 0.93 14.74
CA VAL A 138 5.28 1.43 14.96
C VAL A 138 4.97 1.54 16.45
N GLN A 139 5.33 0.53 17.26
CA GLN A 139 5.11 0.57 18.70
C GLN A 139 5.85 1.73 19.37
N ALA A 140 7.13 1.93 19.06
CA ALA A 140 7.93 3.02 19.63
C ALA A 140 7.33 4.39 19.25
N GLN A 141 7.01 4.59 17.97
CA GLN A 141 6.43 5.84 17.48
C GLN A 141 5.04 6.12 18.07
N CYS A 142 4.22 5.09 18.31
CA CYS A 142 2.96 5.27 19.03
C CYS A 142 3.16 5.77 20.45
N ILE A 143 4.14 5.22 21.20
CA ILE A 143 4.43 5.63 22.58
C ILE A 143 4.92 7.09 22.60
N GLU A 144 5.94 7.40 21.81
CA GLU A 144 6.55 8.74 21.74
C GLU A 144 5.54 9.81 21.29
N LEU A 145 4.66 9.48 20.33
CA LEU A 145 3.61 10.39 19.86
C LEU A 145 2.49 10.57 20.90
N GLN A 146 2.21 9.57 21.73
CA GLN A 146 1.20 9.66 22.81
C GLN A 146 1.72 10.43 24.03
N SER A 147 3.03 10.47 24.24
CA SER A 147 3.69 11.25 25.29
C SER A 147 4.07 12.67 24.84
N ASP A 148 3.66 13.07 23.63
CA ASP A 148 4.00 14.35 23.00
C ASP A 148 5.53 14.60 22.89
N GLU A 149 6.34 13.53 22.83
CA GLU A 149 7.80 13.60 22.67
C GLU A 149 8.21 13.85 21.22
N ILE A 150 7.37 13.43 20.27
CA ILE A 150 7.54 13.65 18.82
C ILE A 150 6.24 14.17 18.20
N SER A 151 6.37 14.87 17.08
CA SER A 151 5.23 15.29 16.26
C SER A 151 4.66 14.15 15.41
N LEU A 152 3.40 14.31 14.95
CA LEU A 152 2.77 13.38 14.02
C LEU A 152 3.57 13.19 12.72
N ALA A 153 4.23 14.25 12.24
CA ALA A 153 5.03 14.23 11.03
C ALA A 153 6.33 13.42 11.20
N GLU A 154 6.98 13.54 12.36
CA GLU A 154 8.16 12.73 12.71
C GLU A 154 7.77 11.25 12.82
N ALA A 155 6.68 10.95 13.53
CA ALA A 155 6.15 9.59 13.64
C ALA A 155 5.82 8.97 12.26
N ALA A 156 5.15 9.73 11.39
CA ALA A 156 4.83 9.28 10.03
C ALA A 156 6.09 9.00 9.21
N THR A 157 7.09 9.89 9.28
CA THR A 157 8.38 9.72 8.58
C THR A 157 9.10 8.45 9.05
N ALA A 158 9.16 8.22 10.36
CA ALA A 158 9.79 7.03 10.94
C ALA A 158 9.05 5.74 10.56
N ILE A 159 7.72 5.74 10.54
CA ILE A 159 6.93 4.59 10.12
C ILE A 159 7.09 4.31 8.61
N GLU A 160 7.12 5.33 7.76
CA GLU A 160 7.39 5.16 6.32
C GLU A 160 8.78 4.54 6.09
N GLN A 161 9.80 5.03 6.80
CA GLN A 161 11.13 4.42 6.77
C GLN A 161 11.11 2.98 7.31
N GLY A 162 10.35 2.70 8.36
CA GLY A 162 10.17 1.37 8.91
C GLY A 162 9.55 0.38 7.94
N ILE A 163 8.61 0.84 7.10
CA ILE A 163 8.03 0.03 6.04
C ILE A 163 9.10 -0.35 5.01
N LEU A 164 9.93 0.60 4.60
CA LEU A 164 11.05 0.32 3.69
C LEU A 164 12.06 -0.67 4.32
N GLN A 165 12.39 -0.50 5.60
CA GLN A 165 13.29 -1.42 6.29
C GLN A 165 12.71 -2.83 6.37
N GLN A 166 11.41 -2.97 6.63
CA GLN A 166 10.71 -4.25 6.62
C GLN A 166 10.70 -4.87 5.22
N ASP A 167 10.39 -4.09 4.18
CA ASP A 167 10.40 -4.54 2.78
C ASP A 167 11.81 -5.02 2.36
N LEU A 168 12.87 -4.34 2.80
CA LEU A 168 14.26 -4.74 2.59
C LEU A 168 14.61 -6.05 3.32
N ALA A 169 14.17 -6.19 4.57
CA ALA A 169 14.38 -7.43 5.34
C ALA A 169 13.66 -8.61 4.68
N ASP A 170 12.40 -8.44 4.30
CA ASP A 170 11.61 -9.47 3.62
C ASP A 170 12.24 -9.85 2.27
N HIS A 171 12.73 -8.87 1.50
CA HIS A 171 13.43 -9.16 0.24
C HIS A 171 14.71 -10.00 0.43
N ARG A 172 15.51 -9.70 1.47
CA ARG A 172 16.72 -10.49 1.82
C ARG A 172 16.38 -11.92 2.21
N GLU A 173 15.21 -12.14 2.79
CA GLU A 173 14.68 -13.47 3.11
C GLU A 173 14.01 -14.18 1.91
N GLY A 174 14.07 -13.58 0.71
CA GLY A 174 13.49 -14.14 -0.51
C GLY A 174 11.96 -14.02 -0.58
N LYS A 175 11.34 -13.25 0.32
CA LYS A 175 9.89 -12.98 0.27
C LYS A 175 9.60 -11.94 -0.80
N GLN A 176 8.40 -12.02 -1.36
CA GLN A 176 7.86 -11.01 -2.24
C GLN A 176 7.10 -9.94 -1.46
N PHE A 177 6.79 -8.82 -2.11
CA PHE A 177 5.89 -7.82 -1.55
C PHE A 177 4.54 -8.47 -1.21
N TRP A 178 4.20 -8.48 0.08
CA TRP A 178 3.10 -9.26 0.68
C TRP A 178 1.74 -9.09 -0.02
N LEU A 179 1.52 -7.92 -0.63
CA LEU A 179 0.25 -7.62 -1.29
C LEU A 179 0.13 -8.29 -2.67
N LEU A 180 1.25 -8.62 -3.34
CA LEU A 180 1.23 -9.20 -4.68
C LEU A 180 0.56 -10.57 -4.71
N ASP A 181 0.70 -11.36 -3.65
CA ASP A 181 0.05 -12.68 -3.55
C ASP A 181 -1.47 -12.60 -3.38
N LYS A 182 -1.98 -11.41 -3.04
CA LYS A 182 -3.42 -11.16 -2.80
C LYS A 182 -4.11 -10.44 -3.97
N LEU A 183 -3.37 -10.05 -5.01
CA LEU A 183 -3.84 -9.28 -6.18
C LEU A 183 -4.07 -10.14 -7.43
#